data_AF-A0AAU8ZQ69-F1
#
_entry.id   AF-A0AAU8ZQ69-F1
#
_cell.length_a   1.000
_cell.length_b   1.000
_cell.length_c   1.000
_cell.angle_alpha   90.00
_cell.angle_beta   90.00
_cell.angle_gamma   90.00
#
_symmetry.space_group_name_H-M   'P 1'
#
loop_
_entity.id
_entity.type
_entity.pdbx_description
1 polymer ?
#
loop_
_entity_poly.entity_id
_entity_poly.type
_entity_poly.pdbx_seq_one_letter_code
_entity_poly.pdbx_strand_id
1 'polypeptide(L)' 'MNLFNDLMISGNGLEKRKLYRRAAEQYNKAFHLAAPGNGAVLSKQEKISKQAIERGLIKSKIKIVEGL' A
#
# COMPACT_ATOMS: atom_id res chain seq x y z
N MET A 1 7.45 -9.65 15.26
CA MET A 1 7.20 -9.03 13.95
C MET A 1 7.17 -7.52 14.11
N ASN A 2 7.59 -6.76 13.11
CA ASN A 2 7.57 -5.29 13.12
C ASN A 2 6.22 -4.80 12.58
N LEU A 3 5.59 -3.82 13.24
CA LEU A 3 4.30 -3.23 12.85
C LEU A 3 4.25 -2.81 11.37
N PHE A 4 5.37 -2.32 10.81
CA PHE A 4 5.48 -2.04 9.38
C PHE A 4 5.17 -3.29 8.52
N ASN A 5 5.76 -4.43 8.87
CA ASN A 5 5.56 -5.67 8.13
C ASN A 5 4.11 -6.17 8.24
N ASP A 6 3.50 -6.04 9.42
CA ASP A 6 2.12 -6.47 9.65
C ASP A 6 1.14 -5.67 8.77
N LEU A 7 1.36 -4.36 8.65
CA LEU A 7 0.58 -3.49 7.78
C LEU A 7 0.78 -3.82 6.30
N MET A 8 2.03 -4.10 5.87
CA MET A 8 2.31 -4.50 4.49
C MET A 8 1.67 -5.86 4.15
N ILE A 9 1.72 -6.83 5.06
CA ILE A 9 1.07 -8.14 4.90
C ILE A 9 -0.45 -7.99 4.84
N SER A 10 -1.03 -7.19 5.75
CA SER A 10 -2.46 -6.90 5.81
C SER A 10 -2.95 -6.23 4.52
N GLY A 11 -2.23 -5.21 4.05
CA GLY A 11 -2.51 -4.54 2.78
C GLY A 11 -2.50 -5.51 1.60
N ASN A 12 -1.51 -6.42 1.54
CA ASN A 12 -1.43 -7.45 0.49
C ASN A 12 -2.60 -8.43 0.54
N GLY A 13 -3.04 -8.82 1.74
CA GLY A 13 -4.24 -9.65 1.92
C GLY A 13 -5.50 -8.95 1.40
N LEU A 14 -5.63 -7.64 1.61
CA LEU A 14 -6.73 -6.84 1.07
C LEU A 14 -6.66 -6.69 -0.45
N GLU A 15 -5.47 -6.50 -1.04
CA GLU A 15 -5.28 -6.46 -2.51
C GLU A 15 -5.71 -7.77 -3.17
N LYS A 16 -5.35 -8.93 -2.59
CA LYS A 16 -5.77 -10.25 -3.09
C LYS A 16 -7.30 -10.42 -3.09
N ARG A 17 -7.98 -9.76 -2.15
CA ARG A 17 -9.45 -9.73 -2.04
C ARG A 17 -10.09 -8.61 -2.88
N LYS A 18 -9.32 -7.93 -3.74
CA LYS A 18 -9.76 -6.77 -4.54
C LYS A 18 -10.26 -5.57 -3.73
N LEU A 19 -9.96 -5.51 -2.43
CA LEU A 19 -10.32 -4.39 -1.54
C LEU A 19 -9.27 -3.27 -1.63
N TYR A 20 -9.04 -2.76 -2.83
CA TYR A 20 -7.86 -1.94 -3.16
C TYR A 20 -7.76 -0.63 -2.38
N ARG A 21 -8.90 0.04 -2.10
CA ARG A 21 -8.90 1.26 -1.26
C ARG A 21 -8.42 0.97 0.16
N ARG A 22 -8.95 -0.09 0.79
CA ARG A 22 -8.56 -0.52 2.14
C ARG A 22 -7.10 -0.99 2.17
N ALA A 23 -6.63 -1.64 1.11
CA ALA A 23 -5.23 -1.99 0.97
C ALA A 23 -4.32 -0.75 0.97
N ALA A 24 -4.67 0.27 0.18
CA ALA A 24 -3.94 1.54 0.12
C ALA A 24 -3.90 2.24 1.49
N GLU A 25 -4.97 2.18 2.28
CA GLU A 25 -5.00 2.71 3.65
C GLU A 25 -3.99 2.01 4.57
N GLN A 26 -3.84 0.68 4.49
CA GLN A 26 -2.83 -0.05 5.28
C GLN A 26 -1.41 0.29 4.84
N TYR A 27 -1.17 0.40 3.53
CA TYR A 27 0.13 0.81 3.01
C TYR A 27 0.47 2.26 3.39
N ASN A 28 -0.52 3.16 3.46
CA ASN A 28 -0.30 4.53 3.92
C ASN A 28 0.09 4.59 5.40
N LYS A 29 -0.52 3.75 6.24
CA LYS A 29 -0.07 3.60 7.63
C LYS A 29 1.37 3.07 7.70
N ALA A 30 1.72 2.10 6.87
CA ALA A 30 3.09 1.57 6.79
C ALA A 30 4.08 2.65 6.32
N PHE A 31 3.69 3.51 5.37
CA PHE A 31 4.51 4.63 4.90
C PHE A 31 4.83 5.61 6.03
N HIS A 32 3.83 6.01 6.84
CA HIS A 32 4.06 6.92 7.96
C HIS A 32 4.89 6.32 9.11
N LEU A 33 4.98 4.98 9.20
CA LEU A 33 5.82 4.29 10.17
C LEU A 33 7.23 3.99 9.65
N ALA A 34 7.45 4.11 8.35
CA ALA A 34 8.76 3.88 7.77
C ALA A 34 9.76 4.89 8.34
N ALA A 35 10.96 4.43 8.64
CA ALA A 35 12.04 5.36 8.98
C ALA A 35 12.23 6.32 7.80
N PRO A 36 12.21 7.64 8.03
CA PRO A 36 12.36 8.61 6.96
C PRO A 36 13.74 8.45 6.33
N GLY A 37 13.80 8.59 5.02
CA GLY A 37 15.05 8.71 4.33
C GLY A 37 15.75 10.05 4.63
N ASN A 38 16.75 10.36 3.84
CA ASN A 38 17.63 11.52 3.98
C ASN A 38 17.02 12.82 3.40
N GLY A 39 15.69 12.97 3.49
CA GLY A 39 14.92 14.14 3.04
C GLY A 39 14.76 14.27 1.53
N ALA A 40 15.86 14.17 0.76
CA ALA A 40 15.84 14.19 -0.70
C ALA A 40 15.49 12.83 -1.33
N VAL A 41 15.70 11.74 -0.59
CA VAL A 41 15.50 10.38 -1.08
C VAL A 41 14.69 9.62 -0.05
N LEU A 42 13.56 9.05 -0.49
CA LEU A 42 12.75 8.15 0.33
C LEU A 42 13.57 6.91 0.73
N SER A 43 13.42 6.46 1.96
CA SER A 43 13.97 5.21 2.44
C SER A 43 13.40 4.03 1.66
N LYS A 44 14.03 2.85 1.79
CA LYS A 44 13.51 1.63 1.16
C LYS A 44 12.07 1.37 1.60
N GLN A 45 11.76 1.51 2.89
CA GLN A 45 10.41 1.25 3.42
C GLN A 45 9.38 2.25 2.89
N GLU A 46 9.73 3.53 2.81
CA GLU A 46 8.89 4.57 2.20
C GLU A 46 8.61 4.29 0.72
N LYS A 47 9.64 3.88 -0.06
CA LYS A 47 9.46 3.56 -1.49
C LYS A 47 8.48 2.41 -1.70
N ILE A 48 8.67 1.29 -1.00
CA ILE A 48 7.84 0.09 -1.25
C ILE A 48 6.38 0.35 -0.83
N SER A 49 6.18 1.00 0.32
CA SER A 49 4.83 1.34 0.80
C SER A 49 4.16 2.36 -0.11
N LYS A 50 4.86 3.42 -0.55
CA LYS A 50 4.33 4.40 -1.51
C LYS A 50 3.90 3.76 -2.84
N GLN A 51 4.75 2.92 -3.43
CA GLN A 51 4.40 2.18 -4.65
C GLN A 51 3.15 1.29 -4.47
N ALA A 52 2.99 0.70 -3.28
CA ALA A 52 1.81 -0.10 -2.95
C ALA A 52 0.54 0.74 -2.77
N ILE A 53 0.65 1.94 -2.16
CA ILE A 53 -0.45 2.92 -2.09
C ILE A 53 -0.91 3.30 -3.50
N GLU A 54 0.01 3.73 -4.36
CA GLU A 54 -0.28 4.17 -5.72
C GLU A 54 -0.96 3.06 -6.53
N ARG A 55 -0.43 1.82 -6.46
CA ARG A 55 -1.05 0.66 -7.10
C ARG A 55 -2.47 0.40 -6.58
N GLY A 56 -2.68 0.46 -5.27
CA GLY A 56 -4.00 0.27 -4.67
C GLY A 56 -4.99 1.34 -5.12
N LEU A 57 -4.57 2.61 -5.17
CA LEU A 57 -5.42 3.71 -5.62
C LEU A 57 -5.77 3.59 -7.10
N ILE A 58 -4.79 3.26 -7.96
CA ILE A 58 -5.04 3.01 -9.39
C ILE A 58 -6.08 1.90 -9.55
N LYS A 59 -5.85 0.74 -8.92
CA LYS A 59 -6.77 -0.41 -9.01
C LYS A 59 -8.16 -0.12 -8.45
N SER A 60 -8.26 0.71 -7.41
CA SER A 60 -9.56 1.12 -6.84
C SER A 60 -10.40 1.97 -7.80
N LYS A 61 -9.75 2.66 -8.74
CA LYS A 61 -10.41 3.49 -9.77
C LYS A 61 -10.69 2.72 -11.06
N ILE A 62 -10.15 1.51 -11.23
CA ILE A 62 -10.49 0.65 -12.36
C ILE A 62 -11.95 0.22 -12.17
N LYS A 63 -12.84 0.67 -13.06
CA LYS A 63 -14.15 0.04 -13.22
C LYS A 63 -13.91 -1.40 -13.65
N ILE A 64 -14.09 -2.36 -12.75
CA ILE A 64 -14.25 -3.76 -13.18
C ILE A 64 -15.59 -3.80 -13.90
N VAL A 65 -15.55 -3.73 -15.22
CA VAL A 65 -16.69 -4.09 -16.06
C VAL A 65 -16.73 -5.61 -15.99
N GLU A 66 -17.48 -6.15 -15.04
CA GLU A 66 -17.83 -7.57 -15.08
C GLU A 66 -18.74 -7.75 -16.31
N GLY A 67 -18.18 -8.33 -17.36
CA GLY A 67 -18.95 -8.86 -18.46
C GLY A 67 -19.76 -10.05 -17.94
N LEU A 68 -21.07 -9.99 -18.22
CA LEU A 68 -22.14 -10.94 -17.93
C LEU A 68 -21.73 -12.42 -17.95
#